data_AF-A0AAV8YQF1-F1
#
_entry.id   AF-A0AAV8YQF1-F1
#
_cell.length_a   1.000
_cell.length_b   1.000
_cell.length_c   1.000
_cell.angle_alpha   90.00
_cell.angle_beta   90.00
_cell.angle_gamma   90.00
#
_symmetry.space_group_name_H-M   'P 1'
#
loop_
_entity.id
_entity.type
_entity.pdbx_description
1 polymer ?
#
loop_
_entity_poly.entity_id
_entity_poly.type
_entity_poly.pdbx_seq_one_letter_code
_entity_poly.pdbx_strand_id
1 'polypeptide(L)'
;MLKEVYGNECLSRTRVFEWFKRSKEGRETTEDDPRSGRPSTSKTDKNIENIGLAEITGIDKECVRQILHESFNMRKVCAKMVPKLLTSEQKESRINIFR
;
A
#
# COMPACT_ATOMS: atom_id res chain seq x y z
N MET A 1 -33.03 -29.81 -15.06
CA MET A 1 -32.08 -30.28 -14.03
C MET A 1 -31.56 -29.15 -13.12
N LEU A 2 -30.64 -28.25 -13.51
CA LEU A 2 -30.14 -27.21 -12.56
C LEU A 2 -31.24 -26.27 -12.02
N LYS A 3 -32.13 -25.79 -12.89
CA LYS A 3 -33.28 -24.97 -12.49
C LYS A 3 -34.34 -25.75 -11.68
N GLU A 4 -34.41 -27.08 -11.86
CA GLU A 4 -35.33 -27.92 -11.06
C GLU A 4 -34.82 -28.08 -9.63
N VAL A 5 -33.50 -28.12 -9.43
CA VAL A 5 -32.88 -28.26 -8.11
C VAL A 5 -32.71 -26.91 -7.39
N TYR A 6 -32.26 -25.88 -8.11
CA TYR A 6 -31.89 -24.58 -7.53
C TYR A 6 -32.90 -23.45 -7.83
N GLY A 7 -33.96 -23.73 -8.58
CA GLY A 7 -35.02 -22.75 -8.85
C GLY A 7 -34.51 -21.44 -9.42
N ASN A 8 -34.86 -20.33 -8.76
CA ASN A 8 -34.50 -18.97 -9.16
C ASN A 8 -33.08 -18.57 -8.75
N GLU A 9 -32.43 -19.32 -7.85
CA GLU A 9 -31.05 -19.08 -7.43
C GLU A 9 -30.04 -19.77 -8.36
N CYS A 10 -30.53 -20.46 -9.39
CA CYS A 10 -29.69 -21.09 -10.41
C CYS A 10 -28.88 -20.04 -11.19
N LEU A 11 -27.61 -20.37 -11.47
CA LEU A 11 -26.79 -19.60 -12.39
C LEU A 11 -27.44 -19.51 -13.78
N SER A 12 -27.22 -18.38 -14.46
CA SER A 12 -27.66 -18.22 -15.84
C SER A 12 -26.96 -19.22 -16.76
N ARG A 13 -27.64 -19.62 -17.84
CA ARG A 13 -27.12 -20.57 -18.83
C ARG A 13 -25.72 -20.17 -19.32
N THR A 14 -25.49 -18.88 -19.58
CA THR A 14 -24.19 -18.36 -20.02
C THR A 14 -23.08 -18.62 -19.00
N ARG A 15 -23.33 -18.36 -17.71
CA ARG A 15 -22.33 -18.59 -16.65
C ARG A 15 -22.00 -20.07 -16.50
N VAL A 16 -22.99 -20.95 -16.65
CA VAL A 16 -22.75 -22.41 -16.61
C VAL A 16 -21.84 -22.86 -17.74
N PHE A 17 -22.05 -22.37 -18.96
CA PHE A 17 -21.18 -22.69 -20.10
C PHE A 17 -19.77 -22.13 -19.95
N GLU A 18 -19.64 -20.92 -19.40
CA GLU A 18 -18.33 -20.32 -19.12
C GLU A 18 -17.55 -21.17 -18.09
N TRP A 19 -18.19 -21.55 -16.98
CA TRP A 19 -17.58 -22.43 -15.98
C TRP A 19 -17.21 -23.80 -16.55
N PHE A 20 -18.09 -24.40 -17.36
CA PHE A 20 -17.80 -25.67 -18.03
C PHE A 20 -16.60 -25.57 -18.96
N LYS A 21 -16.48 -24.48 -19.72
CA LYS A 21 -15.32 -24.22 -20.57
C LYS A 21 -14.03 -24.09 -19.74
N ARG A 22 -14.04 -23.27 -18.69
CA ARG A 22 -12.88 -23.07 -17.80
C ARG A 22 -12.45 -24.38 -17.13
N SER A 23 -13.41 -25.21 -16.71
CA SER A 23 -13.14 -26.55 -16.15
C SER A 23 -12.48 -27.47 -17.18
N LYS A 24 -12.98 -27.48 -18.43
CA LYS A 24 -12.36 -28.23 -19.53
C LYS A 24 -10.94 -27.74 -19.87
N GLU A 25 -10.66 -26.46 -19.66
CA GLU A 25 -9.34 -25.84 -19.82
C GLU A 25 -8.40 -26.12 -18.62
N GLY A 26 -8.84 -26.93 -17.64
CA GLY A 26 -8.00 -27.38 -16.53
C GLY A 26 -8.08 -26.49 -15.27
N ARG A 27 -9.04 -25.55 -15.19
CA ARG A 27 -9.28 -24.81 -13.95
C ARG A 27 -9.98 -25.70 -12.93
N GLU A 28 -9.30 -25.95 -11.81
CA GLU A 28 -9.83 -26.70 -10.66
C GLU A 28 -10.34 -25.79 -9.53
N THR A 29 -9.95 -24.50 -9.53
CA THR A 29 -10.30 -23.55 -8.47
C THR A 29 -11.70 -22.96 -8.67
N THR A 30 -12.48 -22.95 -7.59
CA THR A 30 -13.79 -22.29 -7.51
C THR A 30 -13.70 -20.81 -7.15
N GLU A 31 -12.53 -20.35 -6.69
CA GLU A 31 -12.28 -18.96 -6.31
C GLU A 31 -12.33 -18.02 -7.53
N ASP A 32 -12.68 -16.76 -7.27
CA ASP A 32 -12.67 -15.70 -8.26
C ASP A 32 -11.24 -15.42 -8.75
N ASP A 33 -11.13 -15.04 -10.03
CA ASP A 33 -9.86 -14.52 -10.57
C ASP A 33 -9.46 -13.22 -9.87
N PRO A 34 -8.14 -12.92 -9.82
CA PRO A 34 -7.65 -11.63 -9.35
C PRO A 34 -8.40 -10.50 -10.05
N ARG A 35 -9.22 -9.76 -9.28
CA ARG A 35 -9.93 -8.60 -9.80
C ARG A 35 -8.95 -7.45 -9.88
N SER A 36 -8.84 -6.84 -11.05
CA SER A 36 -8.18 -5.54 -11.20
C SER A 36 -8.95 -4.53 -10.36
N GLY A 37 -8.49 -4.29 -9.14
CA GLY A 37 -9.05 -3.29 -8.25
C GLY A 37 -8.91 -1.89 -8.85
N ARG A 38 -9.49 -0.88 -8.20
CA ARG A 38 -9.27 0.52 -8.58
C ARG A 38 -7.77 0.83 -8.44
N PRO A 39 -7.08 1.28 -9.50
CA PRO A 39 -5.70 1.74 -9.36
C PRO A 39 -5.69 2.93 -8.39
N SER A 40 -4.86 2.84 -7.35
CA SER A 40 -4.62 3.97 -6.47
C SER A 40 -3.82 5.01 -7.25
N THR A 41 -4.45 6.13 -7.64
CA THR A 41 -3.81 7.22 -8.40
C THR A 41 -2.66 7.89 -7.65
N SER A 42 -2.51 7.58 -6.37
CA SER A 42 -1.53 8.18 -5.48
C SER A 42 -0.26 7.36 -5.31
N LYS A 43 -0.27 6.04 -5.57
CA LYS A 43 0.89 5.14 -5.48
C LYS A 43 1.64 4.97 -6.82
N THR A 44 1.76 6.03 -7.60
CA THR A 44 2.58 6.01 -8.83
C THR A 44 4.06 6.18 -8.45
N ASP A 45 4.99 5.54 -9.16
CA ASP A 45 6.44 5.64 -8.89
C ASP A 45 6.94 7.10 -8.80
N LYS A 46 6.41 7.96 -9.67
CA LYS A 46 6.67 9.41 -9.68
C LYS A 46 6.26 10.11 -8.37
N ASN A 47 5.23 9.63 -7.70
CA ASN A 47 4.76 10.17 -6.43
C ASN A 47 5.55 9.60 -5.25
N ILE A 48 6.02 8.36 -5.36
CA ILE A 48 6.87 7.70 -4.35
C ILE A 48 8.23 8.42 -4.25
N GLU A 49 8.79 8.86 -5.38
CA GLU A 49 10.05 9.61 -5.41
C GLU A 49 9.91 11.05 -4.85
N ASN A 50 8.72 11.66 -4.97
CA ASN A 50 8.48 13.06 -4.62
C ASN A 50 7.84 13.29 -3.24
N ILE A 51 7.87 12.33 -2.33
CA ILE A 51 7.21 12.43 -1.00
C ILE A 51 7.69 13.64 -0.16
N GLY A 52 8.94 14.08 -0.35
CA GLY A 52 9.45 15.31 0.27
C GLY A 52 8.73 16.58 -0.17
N LEU A 53 8.01 16.52 -1.30
CA LEU A 53 7.24 17.60 -1.91
C LEU A 53 5.73 17.32 -1.83
N ALA A 54 5.27 16.55 -0.83
CA ALA A 54 3.86 16.21 -0.66
C ALA A 54 2.93 17.45 -0.72
N GLU A 55 3.36 18.59 -0.17
CA GLU A 55 2.65 19.88 -0.26
C GLU A 55 2.53 20.42 -1.70
N ILE A 56 3.49 20.10 -2.57
CA ILE A 56 3.51 20.52 -3.98
C ILE A 56 2.69 19.58 -4.86
N THR A 57 2.64 18.29 -4.53
CA THR A 57 2.01 17.26 -5.36
C THR A 57 0.48 17.16 -5.21
N GLY A 58 -0.12 17.85 -4.24
CA GLY A 58 -1.57 17.80 -3.99
C GLY A 58 -2.06 16.41 -3.57
N ILE A 59 -1.17 15.53 -3.10
CA ILE A 59 -1.49 14.18 -2.67
C ILE A 59 -2.17 14.25 -1.30
N ASP A 60 -3.22 13.45 -1.15
CA ASP A 60 -3.93 13.32 0.12
C ASP A 60 -2.99 12.89 1.26
N LYS A 61 -3.17 13.52 2.44
CA LYS A 61 -2.30 13.31 3.60
C LYS A 61 -2.28 11.87 4.07
N GLU A 62 -3.41 11.16 3.96
CA GLU A 62 -3.51 9.76 4.36
C GLU A 62 -2.72 8.88 3.40
N CYS A 63 -2.69 9.23 2.12
CA CYS A 63 -1.87 8.49 1.18
C CYS A 63 -0.37 8.68 1.41
N VAL A 64 0.07 9.90 1.76
CA VAL A 64 1.47 10.14 2.15
C VAL A 64 1.85 9.30 3.35
N ARG A 65 0.97 9.24 4.37
CA ARG A 65 1.16 8.41 5.55
C ARG A 65 1.29 6.92 5.19
N GLN A 66 0.41 6.41 4.32
CA GLN A 66 0.46 5.02 3.87
C GLN A 66 1.75 4.71 3.13
N ILE A 67 2.19 5.57 2.20
CA ILE A 67 3.43 5.31 1.44
C ILE A 67 4.65 5.34 2.36
N LEU A 68 4.75 6.31 3.27
CA LEU A 68 5.84 6.37 4.26
C LEU A 68 5.92 5.10 5.11
N HIS A 69 4.77 4.56 5.53
CA HIS A 69 4.73 3.39 6.40
C HIS A 69 4.84 2.06 5.64
N GLU A 70 4.15 1.88 4.52
CA GLU A 70 4.08 0.62 3.77
C GLU A 70 5.24 0.47 2.78
N SER A 71 5.60 1.53 2.06
CA SER A 71 6.62 1.47 1.00
C SER A 71 8.02 1.74 1.52
N PHE A 72 8.17 2.70 2.46
CA PHE A 72 9.49 3.06 3.02
C PHE A 72 9.74 2.48 4.41
N ASN A 73 8.73 1.84 5.03
CA ASN A 73 8.82 1.31 6.40
C ASN A 73 9.30 2.35 7.44
N MET A 74 8.97 3.62 7.22
CA MET A 74 9.35 4.73 8.08
C MET A 74 8.37 4.87 9.23
N ARG A 75 8.89 5.23 10.41
CA ARG A 75 8.10 5.56 11.59
C ARG A 75 8.29 7.03 11.95
N LYS A 76 7.21 7.64 12.43
CA LYS A 76 7.28 8.99 12.99
C LYS A 76 8.08 8.94 14.29
N VAL A 77 9.12 9.77 14.39
CA VAL A 77 9.93 9.92 15.60
C VAL A 77 9.87 11.37 16.05
N CYS A 78 9.65 11.59 17.35
CA CYS A 78 9.72 12.93 17.92
C CYS A 78 11.18 13.38 18.04
N ALA A 79 11.45 14.63 17.71
CA ALA A 79 12.77 15.22 17.96
C ALA A 79 13.05 15.24 19.47
N LYS A 80 14.31 14.98 19.86
CA LYS A 80 14.74 15.14 21.24
C LYS A 80 15.04 16.62 21.51
N MET A 81 14.57 17.13 22.64
CA MET A 81 14.88 18.48 23.09
C MET A 81 16.36 18.60 23.45
N VAL A 82 17.04 19.59 22.88
CA VAL A 82 18.45 19.89 23.19
C VAL A 82 18.49 21.21 23.97
N PRO A 83 18.94 21.21 25.25
CA PRO A 83 18.89 22.40 26.10
C PRO A 83 19.69 23.61 25.59
N LYS A 84 20.72 23.37 24.77
CA LYS A 84 21.57 24.42 24.22
C LYS A 84 22.19 23.99 22.89
N LEU A 85 22.19 24.88 21.91
CA LEU A 85 22.98 24.74 20.70
C LEU A 85 24.45 25.04 21.06
N LEU A 86 25.29 24.02 20.99
CA LEU A 86 26.71 24.13 21.31
C LEU A 86 27.51 24.63 20.10
N THR A 87 28.46 25.51 20.34
CA THR A 87 29.49 25.89 19.36
C THR A 87 30.48 24.74 19.13
N SER A 88 31.26 24.82 18.05
CA SER A 88 32.28 23.81 17.73
C SER A 88 33.30 23.64 18.87
N GLU A 89 33.82 24.73 19.41
CA GLU A 89 34.73 24.73 20.58
C GLU A 89 34.10 24.06 21.81
N GLN A 90 32.82 24.32 22.09
CA GLN A 90 32.12 23.71 23.23
C GLN A 90 31.95 22.18 23.07
N LYS A 91 31.82 21.69 21.84
CA LYS A 91 31.77 20.24 21.56
C LYS A 91 33.14 19.60 21.76
N GLU A 92 34.20 20.26 21.30
CA GLU A 92 35.58 19.76 21.40
C GLU A 92 36.06 19.70 22.86
N SER A 93 35.82 20.76 23.64
CA SER A 93 36.11 20.76 25.08
C SER A 93 35.36 19.64 25.82
N ARG A 94 34.11 19.34 25.45
CA ARG A 94 33.37 18.22 26.06
C ARG A 94 34.00 16.88 25.75
N ILE A 95 34.44 16.63 24.51
CA ILE A 95 35.09 15.36 24.14
C ILE A 95 36.41 15.19 24.89
N ASN A 96 37.19 16.26 25.04
CA ASN A 96 38.49 16.21 25.72
C ASN A 96 38.40 16.02 27.24
N ILE A 97 37.29 16.42 27.89
CA ILE A 97 37.08 16.20 29.33
C ILE A 97 36.74 14.73 29.66
N PHE A 98 36.15 14.00 28.70
CA PHE A 98 35.77 12.59 28.87
C PHE A 98 36.77 11.60 28.24
N ARG A 99 37.92 12.08 27.77
CA ARG A 99 39.06 11.29 27.30
C ARG A 99 40.08 11.12 28.41
#